data_AF-A0A7V9QNS7-F1
#
_entry.id   AF-A0A7V9QNS7-F1
#
_cell.length_a   1.000
_cell.length_b   1.000
_cell.length_c   1.000
_cell.angle_alpha   90.00
_cell.angle_beta   90.00
_cell.angle_gamma   90.00
#
_symmetry.space_group_name_H-M   'P 1'
#
loop_
_entity.id
_entity.type
_entity.pdbx_description
1 polymer ?
#
loop_
_entity_poly.entity_id
_entity_poly.type
_entity_poly.pdbx_seq_one_letter_code
_entity_poly.pdbx_strand_id
1 'polypeptide(L)'
;MNRWIGRSIILVGLVHTGFGLAMFPGVLREMLAAGWWNTLGDRDPSRYLAFWFMFAGFITLILGYLVDWFERVDSRPLPAPLGWALLGVALVGVIAHPLSGFWLVFPPALGTLSRARKKSS
;
A
#
# COMPACT_ATOMS: atom_id res chain seq x y z
N MET A 1 13.93 16.84 -6.47
CA MET A 1 13.29 16.51 -5.17
C MET A 1 13.80 15.15 -4.69
N ASN A 2 14.02 14.93 -3.39
CA ASN A 2 14.38 13.59 -2.90
C ASN A 2 13.20 12.64 -3.12
N ARG A 3 13.39 11.57 -3.91
CA ARG A 3 12.34 10.60 -4.31
C ARG A 3 12.01 9.58 -3.24
N TRP A 4 11.89 10.03 -1.98
CA TRP A 4 11.78 9.11 -0.86
C TRP A 4 10.33 8.75 -0.54
N ILE A 5 9.35 9.62 -0.84
CA ILE A 5 7.94 9.35 -0.48
C ILE A 5 7.41 8.20 -1.32
N GLY A 6 7.58 8.26 -2.64
CA GLY A 6 7.18 7.18 -3.54
C GLY A 6 7.91 5.89 -3.24
N ARG A 7 9.23 5.95 -3.03
CA ARG A 7 10.05 4.77 -2.66
C ARG A 7 9.65 4.14 -1.33
N SER A 8 9.26 4.93 -0.34
CA SER A 8 8.72 4.41 0.91
C SER A 8 7.40 3.66 0.68
N ILE A 9 6.49 4.21 -0.13
CA ILE A 9 5.23 3.53 -0.47
C ILE A 9 5.50 2.22 -1.24
N ILE A 10 6.44 2.24 -2.19
CA ILE A 10 6.88 1.02 -2.90
C ILE A 10 7.39 -0.02 -1.91
N LEU A 11 8.26 0.37 -0.97
CA LEU A 11 8.79 -0.54 0.04
C LEU A 11 7.68 -1.16 0.89
N VAL A 12 6.69 -0.37 1.32
CA VAL A 12 5.51 -0.89 2.04
C VAL A 12 4.75 -1.90 1.18
N GLY A 13 4.50 -1.57 -0.08
CA GLY A 13 3.84 -2.49 -1.02
C GLY A 13 4.62 -3.79 -1.22
N LEU A 14 5.95 -3.72 -1.34
CA LEU A 14 6.83 -4.89 -1.48
C LEU A 14 6.79 -5.76 -0.22
N VAL A 15 6.91 -5.17 0.97
CA VAL A 15 6.85 -5.90 2.25
C VAL A 15 5.50 -6.56 2.44
N HIS A 16 4.41 -5.83 2.19
CA HIS A 16 3.04 -6.35 2.34
C HIS A 16 2.75 -7.50 1.37
N THR A 17 3.13 -7.33 0.10
CA THR A 17 2.98 -8.35 -0.94
C THR A 17 3.86 -9.57 -0.64
N GLY A 18 5.12 -9.35 -0.29
CA GLY A 18 6.06 -10.42 0.05
C GLY A 18 5.61 -11.22 1.27
N PHE A 19 5.05 -10.56 2.28
CA PHE A 19 4.46 -11.23 3.43
C PHE A 19 3.26 -12.09 3.02
N GLY A 20 2.37 -11.59 2.16
CA GLY A 20 1.25 -12.38 1.61
C GLY A 20 1.72 -13.64 0.87
N LEU A 21 2.74 -13.50 0.01
CA LEU A 21 3.34 -14.63 -0.72
C LEU A 21 3.97 -15.67 0.22
N ALA A 22 4.62 -15.22 1.30
CA ALA A 22 5.25 -16.10 2.28
C ALA A 22 4.23 -16.83 3.18
N MET A 23 3.14 -16.17 3.54
CA MET A 23 2.11 -16.71 4.44
C MET A 23 1.08 -17.58 3.75
N PHE A 24 0.77 -17.32 2.47
CA PHE A 24 -0.30 -18.02 1.73
C PHE A 24 0.16 -18.78 0.47
N PRO A 25 1.35 -19.41 0.43
CA PRO A 25 1.86 -20.00 -0.81
C PRO A 25 0.98 -21.15 -1.32
N GLY A 26 0.46 -22.00 -0.42
CA GLY A 26 -0.44 -23.11 -0.79
C GLY A 26 -1.77 -22.59 -1.32
N VAL A 27 -2.42 -21.70 -0.56
CA VAL A 27 -3.71 -21.08 -0.93
C VAL A 27 -3.62 -20.40 -2.29
N LEU A 28 -2.58 -19.60 -2.54
CA LEU A 28 -2.39 -18.93 -3.82
C LEU A 28 -2.19 -19.91 -4.97
N ARG A 29 -1.43 -20.99 -4.76
CA ARG A 29 -1.25 -22.05 -5.77
C ARG A 29 -2.56 -22.74 -6.10
N GLU A 30 -3.38 -23.05 -5.11
CA GLU A 30 -4.70 -23.66 -5.31
C GLU A 30 -5.65 -22.74 -6.06
N MET A 31 -5.68 -21.44 -5.71
CA MET A 31 -6.48 -20.45 -6.43
C MET A 31 -6.04 -20.34 -7.90
N LEU A 32 -4.74 -20.37 -8.17
CA LEU A 32 -4.21 -20.36 -9.54
C LEU A 32 -4.55 -21.65 -10.29
N ALA A 33 -4.41 -22.82 -9.65
CA ALA A 33 -4.75 -24.11 -10.25
C ALA A 33 -6.25 -24.24 -10.57
N ALA A 34 -7.12 -23.58 -9.79
CA ALA A 34 -8.55 -23.50 -10.03
C ALA A 34 -8.95 -22.47 -11.11
N GLY A 35 -7.99 -21.75 -11.71
CA GLY A 35 -8.25 -20.81 -12.81
C GLY A 35 -8.62 -19.39 -12.40
N TRP A 36 -8.41 -19.01 -11.12
CA TRP A 36 -8.68 -17.69 -10.49
C TRP A 36 -10.14 -17.20 -10.52
N TRP A 37 -10.94 -17.63 -11.49
CA TRP A 37 -12.36 -17.29 -11.60
C TRP A 37 -13.15 -17.86 -10.43
N ASN A 38 -13.89 -16.98 -9.74
CA ASN A 38 -14.76 -17.34 -8.61
C ASN A 38 -14.08 -18.17 -7.50
N THR A 39 -12.75 -18.05 -7.32
CA THR A 39 -12.02 -18.80 -6.29
C THR A 39 -12.27 -18.30 -4.87
N LEU A 40 -13.07 -17.24 -4.71
CA LEU A 40 -13.52 -16.68 -3.42
C LEU A 40 -14.98 -17.03 -3.12
N GLY A 41 -15.64 -17.83 -3.97
CA GLY A 41 -17.06 -18.14 -3.86
C GLY A 41 -17.40 -19.15 -2.76
N ASP A 42 -16.42 -19.98 -2.38
CA ASP A 42 -16.50 -20.96 -1.27
C ASP A 42 -16.47 -20.32 0.12
N ARG A 43 -16.19 -19.01 0.18
CA ARG A 43 -16.05 -18.20 1.37
C ARG A 43 -14.96 -18.65 2.33
N ASP A 44 -13.92 -19.31 1.84
CA ASP A 44 -12.76 -19.67 2.65
C ASP A 44 -12.04 -18.40 3.15
N PRO A 45 -11.96 -18.18 4.48
CA PRO A 45 -11.28 -17.01 5.06
C PRO A 45 -9.81 -16.88 4.63
N SER A 46 -9.12 -18.01 4.40
CA SER A 46 -7.71 -18.01 3.99
C SER A 46 -7.52 -17.46 2.58
N ARG A 47 -8.44 -17.77 1.66
CA ARG A 47 -8.46 -17.25 0.29
C ARG A 47 -8.77 -15.76 0.25
N TYR A 48 -9.69 -15.30 1.10
CA TYR A 48 -9.96 -13.86 1.25
C TYR A 48 -8.74 -13.11 1.78
N LEU A 49 -8.08 -13.63 2.82
CA LEU A 49 -6.88 -13.02 3.37
C LEU A 49 -5.77 -12.98 2.32
N ALA A 50 -5.47 -14.10 1.66
CA ALA A 50 -4.48 -14.17 0.60
C ALA A 50 -4.78 -13.17 -0.53
N PHE A 51 -6.04 -13.11 -0.99
CA PHE A 51 -6.47 -12.14 -2.00
C PHE A 51 -6.23 -10.71 -1.56
N TRP A 52 -6.68 -10.32 -0.36
CA TRP A 52 -6.56 -8.94 0.12
C TRP A 52 -5.11 -8.51 0.37
N PHE A 53 -4.26 -9.42 0.87
CA PHE A 53 -2.82 -9.16 0.98
C PHE A 53 -2.21 -8.86 -0.39
N MET A 54 -2.53 -9.67 -1.40
CA MET A 54 -1.99 -9.47 -2.75
C MET A 54 -2.57 -8.22 -3.42
N PHE A 55 -3.89 -8.05 -3.38
CA PHE A 55 -4.59 -6.96 -4.02
C PHE A 55 -4.21 -5.60 -3.42
N ALA A 56 -4.25 -5.45 -2.09
CA ALA A 56 -3.85 -4.22 -1.43
C ALA A 56 -2.35 -3.94 -1.62
N GLY A 57 -1.51 -5.00 -1.58
CA GLY A 57 -0.08 -4.91 -1.85
C GLY A 57 0.22 -4.35 -3.25
N PHE A 58 -0.42 -4.89 -4.30
CA PHE A 58 -0.25 -4.41 -5.67
C PHE A 58 -0.78 -3.00 -5.88
N ILE A 59 -1.95 -2.65 -5.33
CA ILE A 59 -2.45 -1.26 -5.38
C ILE A 59 -1.45 -0.31 -4.72
N THR A 60 -0.89 -0.69 -3.58
CA THR A 60 0.12 0.11 -2.87
C THR A 60 1.38 0.29 -3.71
N LEU A 61 1.84 -0.77 -4.40
CA LEU A 61 2.97 -0.70 -5.34
C LEU A 61 2.69 0.27 -6.49
N ILE A 62 1.54 0.14 -7.14
CA ILE A 62 1.13 1.03 -8.25
C ILE A 62 1.10 2.48 -7.78
N LEU A 63 0.50 2.76 -6.62
CA LEU A 63 0.49 4.09 -6.03
C LEU A 63 1.91 4.59 -5.74
N GLY A 64 2.77 3.75 -5.18
CA GLY A 64 4.14 4.10 -4.89
C GLY A 64 4.94 4.45 -6.14
N TYR A 65 4.79 3.68 -7.22
CA TYR A 65 5.39 3.99 -8.52
C TYR A 65 4.85 5.27 -9.13
N LEU A 66 3.54 5.53 -9.02
CA LEU A 66 2.93 6.77 -9.48
C LEU A 66 3.51 7.98 -8.75
N VAL A 67 3.62 7.89 -7.41
CA VAL A 67 4.21 8.96 -6.58
C VAL A 67 5.70 9.13 -6.89
N ASP A 68 6.48 8.06 -7.01
CA ASP A 68 7.91 8.13 -7.36
C ASP A 68 8.12 8.73 -8.76
N TRP A 69 7.24 8.41 -9.71
CA TRP A 69 7.23 9.01 -11.04
C TRP A 69 6.93 10.51 -10.96
N PHE A 70 5.91 10.92 -10.21
CA PHE A 70 5.63 12.35 -9.98
C PHE A 70 6.82 13.07 -9.33
N GLU A 71 7.43 12.50 -8.29
CA GLU A 71 8.62 13.07 -7.64
C GLU A 71 9.83 13.20 -8.59
N ARG A 72 9.86 12.39 -9.67
CA ARG A 72 10.92 12.41 -10.69
C ARG A 72 10.67 13.46 -11.77
N VAL A 73 9.44 13.52 -12.31
CA VAL A 73 9.12 14.30 -13.52
C VAL A 73 8.55 15.68 -13.22
N ASP A 74 8.00 15.88 -12.03
CA ASP A 74 7.35 17.11 -11.61
C ASP A 74 8.04 17.66 -10.36
N SER A 75 8.47 18.92 -10.42
CA SER A 75 9.03 19.64 -9.29
C SER A 75 7.95 20.27 -8.40
N ARG A 76 6.67 20.16 -8.79
CA ARG A 76 5.54 20.56 -7.94
C ARG A 76 5.42 19.61 -6.73
N PRO A 77 5.09 20.14 -5.55
CA PRO A 77 4.85 19.30 -4.39
C PRO A 77 3.62 18.42 -4.61
N LEU A 78 3.68 17.23 -4.02
CA LEU A 78 2.55 16.31 -3.95
C LEU A 78 1.34 16.99 -3.28
N PRO A 79 0.11 16.69 -3.73
CA PRO A 79 -1.10 17.33 -3.22
C PRO A 79 -1.36 16.94 -1.76
N ALA A 80 -1.74 17.91 -0.91
CA ALA A 80 -2.09 17.66 0.49
C ALA A 80 -3.19 16.59 0.69
N PRO A 81 -4.25 16.51 -0.15
CA PRO A 81 -5.24 15.44 -0.06
C PRO A 81 -4.65 14.03 -0.09
N LEU A 82 -3.57 13.78 -0.84
CA LEU A 82 -2.89 12.48 -0.83
C LEU A 82 -2.30 12.17 0.54
N GLY A 83 -1.65 13.15 1.17
CA GLY A 83 -1.09 12.98 2.51
C GLY A 83 -2.14 12.70 3.58
N TRP A 84 -3.28 13.40 3.52
CA TRP A 84 -4.41 13.16 4.43
C TRP A 84 -5.07 11.81 4.19
N ALA A 85 -5.22 11.37 2.93
CA ALA A 85 -5.75 10.06 2.60
C ALA A 85 -4.85 8.94 3.15
N LEU A 86 -3.53 9.02 2.94
CA LEU A 86 -2.56 8.07 3.49
C LEU A 86 -2.60 8.04 5.02
N LEU A 87 -2.70 9.20 5.66
CA LEU A 87 -2.80 9.29 7.12
C LEU A 87 -4.10 8.68 7.64
N GLY A 88 -5.23 8.94 6.98
CA GLY A 88 -6.52 8.36 7.33
C GLY A 88 -6.51 6.83 7.27
N VAL A 89 -5.96 6.26 6.18
CA VAL A 89 -5.79 4.81 6.04
C VAL A 89 -4.90 4.24 7.15
N ALA A 90 -3.76 4.89 7.43
CA ALA A 90 -2.85 4.46 8.48
C ALA A 90 -3.53 4.46 9.87
N LEU A 91 -4.26 5.53 10.19
CA LEU A 91 -4.97 5.66 11.47
C LEU A 91 -6.07 4.63 11.62
N VAL A 92 -6.95 4.49 10.63
CA VAL A 92 -8.04 3.49 10.67
C VAL A 92 -7.45 2.09 10.82
N GLY A 93 -6.40 1.77 10.05
CA GLY A 93 -5.74 0.47 10.11
C GLY A 93 -5.07 0.18 11.44
N VAL A 94 -4.37 1.15 12.04
CA VAL A 94 -3.75 1.00 13.36
C VAL A 94 -4.79 0.89 14.46
N ILE A 95 -5.89 1.65 14.40
CA ILE A 95 -6.98 1.56 15.39
C ILE A 95 -7.66 0.20 15.30
N ALA A 96 -7.95 -0.29 14.09
CA ALA A 96 -8.62 -1.57 13.88
C ALA A 96 -7.71 -2.77 14.19
N HIS A 97 -6.41 -2.67 13.86
CA HIS A 97 -5.45 -3.77 14.04
C HIS A 97 -4.03 -3.24 14.37
N PRO A 98 -3.75 -2.93 15.65
CA PRO A 98 -2.49 -2.28 16.06
C PRO A 98 -1.23 -3.10 15.76
N LEU A 99 -1.33 -4.43 15.82
CA LEU A 99 -0.21 -5.35 15.56
C LEU A 99 0.08 -5.55 14.06
N SER A 100 -0.61 -4.83 13.18
CA SER A 100 -0.36 -4.85 11.73
C SER A 100 0.86 -4.00 11.35
N GLY A 101 1.16 -3.94 10.05
CA GLY A 101 2.12 -3.01 9.46
C GLY A 101 1.55 -1.64 9.05
N PHE A 102 0.30 -1.28 9.39
CA PHE A 102 -0.31 -0.02 8.91
C PHE A 102 0.47 1.25 9.29
N TRP A 103 1.20 1.20 10.41
CA TRP A 103 2.07 2.29 10.86
C TRP A 103 3.21 2.62 9.87
N LEU A 104 3.58 1.69 8.99
CA LEU A 104 4.58 1.94 7.93
C LEU A 104 4.14 2.99 6.90
N VAL A 105 2.84 3.35 6.88
CA VAL A 105 2.29 4.38 6.00
C VAL A 105 2.43 5.79 6.60
N PHE A 106 2.74 5.93 7.90
CA PHE A 106 2.93 7.25 8.52
C PHE A 106 4.08 8.07 7.89
N PRO A 107 5.29 7.51 7.64
CA PRO A 107 6.37 8.27 7.02
C PRO A 107 6.00 8.91 5.67
N PRO A 108 5.48 8.18 4.66
CA PRO A 108 5.08 8.82 3.40
C PRO A 108 3.89 9.78 3.54
N ALA A 109 2.95 9.52 4.46
CA ALA A 109 1.85 10.45 4.75
C ALA A 109 2.35 11.80 5.28
N LEU A 110 3.17 11.76 6.33
CA LEU A 110 3.74 12.96 6.97
C LEU A 110 4.72 13.68 6.03
N GLY A 111 5.48 12.93 5.24
CA GLY A 111 6.35 13.47 4.19
C GLY A 111 5.58 14.28 3.16
N THR A 112 4.45 13.75 2.71
CA THR A 112 3.56 14.42 1.74
C THR A 112 2.99 15.72 2.32
N LEU A 113 2.45 15.68 3.55
CA LEU A 113 1.89 16.87 4.21
C LEU A 113 2.93 17.95 4.51
N SER A 114 4.15 17.55 4.86
CA SER A 114 5.25 18.48 5.13
C SER A 114 5.69 19.23 3.87
N ARG A 115 5.68 18.56 2.71
CA ARG A 115 6.00 19.20 1.42
C ARG A 115 4.89 20.10 0.91
N ALA A 116 3.64 19.70 1.10
CA ALA A 116 2.50 20.52 0.70
C ALA A 116 2.48 21.85 1.48
N ARG A 117 2.81 21.84 2.78
CA ARG A 117 2.86 23.05 3.63
C ARG A 117 3.93 24.07 3.20
N LYS A 118 5.13 23.62 2.82
CA LYS A 118 6.25 24.49 2.41
C LYS A 118 5.99 25.34 1.17
N LYS A 119 4.93 25.07 0.40
CA LYS A 119 4.54 25.86 -0.77
C LYS A 119 3.52 26.97 -0.43
N SER A 120 2.80 26.84 0.69
CA SER A 120 1.79 27.82 1.11
C SER A 120 2.37 28.97 1.95
N SER A 121 3.66 28.90 2.29
CA SER A 121 4.46 29.94 2.94
C SER A 121 5.37 30.61 1.94
#